data_AF-A0A7Y2EPN5-F1
#
_entry.id   AF-A0A7Y2EPN5-F1
#
_cell.length_a   1.000
_cell.length_b   1.000
_cell.length_c   1.000
_cell.angle_alpha   90.00
_cell.angle_beta   90.00
_cell.angle_gamma   90.00
#
_symmetry.space_group_name_H-M   'P 1'
#
loop_
_entity.id
_entity.type
_entity.pdbx_description
1 polymer ?
#
loop_
_entity_poly.entity_id
_entity_poly.type
_entity_poly.pdbx_seq_one_letter_code
_entity_poly.pdbx_strand_id
1 'polypeptide(L)' 'MSKPEIPGRADYGVFYPITTRWSDNDIYGHVNNVTYYSYFDTVANRYLIEEGGLDISDGTIVGFVVNSGCEYH' A
#
# COMPACT_ATOMS: atom_id res chain seq x y z
N MET A 1 26.13 3.78 9.72
CA MET A 1 25.19 3.88 8.59
C MET A 1 24.35 5.13 8.82
N SER A 2 24.29 6.04 7.84
CA SER A 2 23.42 7.22 7.92
C SER A 2 21.96 6.80 7.95
N LYS A 3 21.12 7.48 8.73
CA LYS A 3 19.67 7.27 8.74
C LYS A 3 19.13 7.51 7.32
N PRO A 4 18.30 6.61 6.76
CA PRO A 4 17.69 6.86 5.44
C PRO A 4 16.87 8.15 5.48
N GLU A 5 16.91 8.90 4.38
CA GLU A 5 16.14 10.12 4.21
C GLU A 5 14.66 9.77 4.07
N ILE A 6 13.79 10.52 4.76
CA ILE A 6 12.34 10.27 4.74
C ILE A 6 11.80 10.78 3.39
N PRO A 7 11.15 9.93 2.57
CA PRO A 7 10.58 10.35 1.30
C PRO A 7 9.56 11.48 1.47
N GLY A 8 9.63 12.47 0.60
CA GLY A 8 8.67 13.56 0.51
C GLY A 8 7.48 13.19 -0.37
N ARG A 9 6.37 13.95 -0.24
CA ARG A 9 5.18 13.72 -1.08
C ARG A 9 5.50 13.85 -2.58
N ALA A 10 6.42 14.73 -2.96
CA ALA A 10 6.78 14.94 -4.37
C ALA A 10 7.50 13.74 -5.03
N ASP A 11 7.97 12.78 -4.23
CA ASP A 11 8.67 11.59 -4.73
C ASP A 11 7.71 10.51 -5.27
N TYR A 12 6.39 10.72 -5.12
CA TYR A 12 5.34 9.78 -5.54
C TYR A 12 4.49 10.36 -6.68
N GLY A 13 4.29 9.58 -7.75
CA GLY A 13 3.58 10.02 -8.95
C GLY A 13 2.05 9.85 -8.90
N VAL A 14 1.53 8.98 -8.04
CA VAL A 14 0.10 8.63 -7.96
C VAL A 14 -0.36 8.64 -6.52
N PHE A 15 -1.59 9.11 -6.30
CA PHE A 15 -2.19 9.19 -4.97
C PHE A 15 -3.62 8.68 -5.00
N TYR A 16 -3.94 7.79 -4.06
CA TYR A 16 -5.31 7.35 -3.81
C TYR A 16 -5.70 7.64 -2.35
N PRO A 17 -6.89 8.21 -2.11
CA PRO A 17 -7.41 8.32 -0.75
C PRO A 17 -7.83 6.93 -0.23
N ILE A 18 -7.48 6.64 1.01
CA ILE A 18 -7.95 5.45 1.74
C ILE A 18 -8.64 5.91 3.02
N THR A 19 -9.87 5.45 3.22
CA THR A 19 -10.63 5.71 4.45
C THR A 19 -10.24 4.69 5.51
N THR A 20 -9.77 5.18 6.66
CA THR A 20 -9.47 4.33 7.83
C THR A 20 -10.74 3.75 8.43
N ARG A 21 -10.65 2.53 8.96
CA ARG A 21 -11.75 1.83 9.65
C ARG A 21 -11.49 1.82 11.15
N TRP A 22 -12.56 1.67 11.94
CA TRP A 22 -12.44 1.58 13.40
C TRP A 22 -11.49 0.46 13.85
N SER A 23 -11.57 -0.70 13.20
CA SER A 23 -10.75 -1.87 13.47
C SER A 23 -9.29 -1.75 13.05
N ASP A 24 -8.92 -0.68 12.33
CA ASP A 24 -7.54 -0.48 11.92
C ASP A 24 -6.66 -0.10 13.11
N ASN A 25 -7.26 0.46 14.17
CA ASN A 25 -6.60 0.79 15.40
C ASN A 25 -6.32 -0.47 16.24
N ASP A 26 -5.10 -0.58 16.75
CA ASP A 26 -4.76 -1.58 17.77
C ASP A 26 -5.02 -1.05 19.20
N ILE A 27 -4.65 -1.86 20.19
CA ILE A 27 -4.82 -1.53 21.62
C ILE A 27 -4.06 -0.26 22.05
N TYR A 28 -3.05 0.16 21.29
CA TYR A 28 -2.30 1.38 21.56
C TYR A 28 -2.93 2.63 20.95
N GLY A 29 -4.08 2.49 20.26
CA GLY A 29 -4.87 3.60 19.75
C GLY A 29 -4.35 4.21 18.45
N HIS A 30 -3.43 3.52 17.76
CA HIS A 30 -2.94 3.91 16.44
C HIS A 30 -3.25 2.82 15.42
N VAL A 31 -3.21 3.18 14.14
CA VAL A 31 -3.32 2.22 13.05
C VAL A 31 -2.21 1.18 13.19
N ASN A 32 -2.59 -0.09 13.24
CA ASN A 32 -1.64 -1.17 13.38
C ASN A 32 -0.69 -1.26 12.18
N ASN A 33 0.55 -1.68 12.42
CA ASN A 33 1.56 -1.83 11.38
C ASN A 33 1.11 -2.78 10.24
N VAL A 34 0.39 -3.86 10.56
CA VAL A 34 -0.09 -4.83 9.55
C VAL A 34 -1.07 -4.17 8.58
N THR A 35 -1.88 -3.23 9.06
CA THR A 35 -2.88 -2.53 8.25
C THR A 35 -2.25 -1.75 7.08
N TYR A 36 -1.03 -1.24 7.24
CA TYR A 36 -0.32 -0.54 6.15
C TYR A 36 -0.06 -1.44 4.95
N TYR A 37 0.18 -2.74 5.15
CA TYR A 37 0.35 -3.68 4.04
C TYR A 37 -0.94 -3.87 3.24
N SER A 38 -2.10 -3.83 3.90
CA SER A 38 -3.39 -3.83 3.20
C SER A 38 -3.61 -2.53 2.40
N TYR A 39 -3.09 -1.39 2.87
CA TYR A 39 -3.12 -0.14 2.12
C TYR A 39 -2.22 -0.21 0.88
N PHE A 40 -1.02 -0.78 0.98
CA PHE A 40 -0.13 -0.99 -0.17
C PHE A 40 -0.78 -1.89 -1.22
N ASP A 41 -1.37 -3.00 -0.79
CA ASP A 41 -2.08 -3.91 -1.68
C ASP A 41 -3.27 -3.21 -2.37
N THR A 42 -4.02 -2.40 -1.63
CA THR A 42 -5.13 -1.61 -2.19
C THR A 42 -4.65 -0.63 -3.27
N VAL A 43 -3.59 0.14 -3.00
CA VAL A 43 -3.04 1.14 -3.93
C VAL A 43 -2.47 0.46 -5.18
N ALA A 44 -1.66 -0.59 -4.99
CA ALA A 44 -0.99 -1.28 -6.09
C ALA A 44 -2.01 -1.96 -7.02
N ASN A 45 -2.95 -2.74 -6.47
CA ASN A 45 -3.95 -3.41 -7.29
C ASN A 45 -4.90 -2.42 -7.97
N ARG A 46 -5.29 -1.34 -7.28
CA ARG A 46 -6.12 -0.30 -7.89
C ARG A 46 -5.44 0.32 -9.11
N TYR A 47 -4.17 0.70 -8.99
CA TYR A 47 -3.40 1.24 -10.11
C TYR A 47 -3.29 0.23 -11.26
N LEU A 48 -3.00 -1.04 -10.96
CA LEU A 48 -2.88 -2.09 -11.97
C LEU A 48 -4.20 -2.34 -12.70
N ILE A 49 -5.34 -2.28 -12.00
CA ILE A 49 -6.67 -2.46 -12.62
C ILE A 49 -7.06 -1.23 -13.45
N GLU A 50 -6.96 -0.02 -12.88
CA GLU A 50 -7.43 1.22 -13.51
C GLU A 50 -6.53 1.67 -14.67
N GLU A 51 -5.21 1.63 -14.49
CA GLU A 51 -4.23 2.16 -15.45
C GLU A 51 -3.44 1.05 -16.15
N GLY A 52 -3.18 -0.05 -15.45
CA GLY A 52 -2.39 -1.18 -15.96
C GLY A 52 -3.16 -2.21 -16.79
N GLY A 53 -4.50 -2.14 -16.82
CA GLY A 53 -5.36 -3.09 -17.52
C GLY A 53 -5.36 -4.51 -16.92
N LEU A 54 -4.99 -4.66 -15.65
CA LEU A 54 -5.02 -5.94 -14.95
C LEU A 54 -6.47 -6.42 -14.80
N ASP A 55 -6.78 -7.56 -15.41
CA ASP A 55 -8.04 -8.26 -15.21
C ASP A 55 -7.89 -9.30 -14.09
N ILE A 56 -8.46 -9.00 -12.93
CA ILE A 56 -8.46 -9.89 -11.75
C ILE A 56 -9.53 -10.99 -11.81
N SER A 57 -10.47 -10.92 -12.77
CA SER A 57 -11.57 -11.89 -12.88
C SER A 57 -11.24 -12.99 -13.88
N ASP A 58 -10.97 -12.59 -15.13
CA ASP A 58 -10.78 -13.52 -16.27
C ASP A 58 -9.37 -13.43 -16.88
N GLY A 59 -8.48 -12.64 -16.28
CA GLY A 59 -7.11 -12.48 -16.74
C GLY A 59 -6.27 -13.76 -16.57
N THR A 60 -5.39 -13.99 -17.54
CA THR A 60 -4.44 -15.12 -17.51
C THR A 60 -3.11 -14.79 -16.82
N ILE A 61 -2.91 -13.52 -16.44
CA ILE A 61 -1.69 -13.00 -15.82
C ILE A 61 -2.02 -12.51 -14.42
N VAL A 62 -1.25 -12.94 -13.42
CA VAL A 62 -1.41 -12.55 -12.01
C VAL A 62 -0.09 -12.01 -11.47
N GLY A 63 -0.16 -10.95 -10.68
CA GLY A 63 0.97 -10.40 -9.94
C GLY A 63 1.11 -11.05 -8.55
N PHE A 64 2.32 -11.49 -8.21
CA PHE A 64 2.62 -12.02 -6.87
C PHE A 64 3.57 -11.07 -6.12
N VAL A 65 3.18 -10.66 -4.92
CA VAL A 65 4.05 -9.94 -3.99
C VAL A 65 4.91 -10.95 -3.25
N VAL A 66 6.15 -11.12 -3.69
CA VAL A 66 7.11 -12.10 -3.10
C VAL A 66 7.94 -11.53 -1.96
N ASN A 67 8.02 -10.20 -1.84
CA ASN A 67 8.72 -9.50 -0.77
C ASN A 67 8.09 -8.12 -0.58
N SER A 68 8.01 -7.67 0.67
CA SER A 68 7.60 -6.32 1.04
C SER A 68 8.36 -5.86 2.28
N GLY A 69 8.57 -4.55 2.38
CA GLY A 69 9.21 -3.90 3.53
C GLY A 69 8.55 -2.55 3.80
N CYS A 70 8.45 -2.19 5.07
CA CYS A 70 7.85 -0.93 5.50
C CYS A 70 8.63 -0.36 6.68
N GLU A 71 9.00 0.91 6.57
CA GLU A 71 9.56 1.70 7.67
C GLU A 71 8.48 2.64 8.20
N TYR A 72 8.32 2.70 9.51
CA TYR A 72 7.36 3.56 10.21
C TYR A 72 8.14 4.73 10.83
N HIS A 73 7.81 5.96 10.46
CA HIS A 73 8.51 7.18 10.85
C HIS A 73 7.79 7.97 11.94
#